data_AF-A0A2A6NKA2-F1
#
_entry.id   AF-A0A2A6NKA2-F1
#
_cell.length_a   1.000
_cell.length_b   1.000
_cell.length_c   1.000
_cell.angle_alpha   90.00
_cell.angle_beta   90.00
_cell.angle_gamma   90.00
#
_symmetry.space_group_name_H-M   'P 1'
#
loop_
_entity.id
_entity.type
_entity.pdbx_description
1 polymer ?
#
loop_
_entity_poly.entity_id
_entity_poly.type
_entity_poly.pdbx_seq_one_letter_code
_entity_poly.pdbx_strand_id
1 'polypeptide(L)'
;MAKAIVDEAAEMARLVNIDLSSIKGSTALSLAINKMVIAEVVMQYTLIDEMLAEIIVRYFFNIDADVLHFEQAWNTDKFRIFVHHVLDETFLLKKLSIVQAISPVPSEITKIINRINAVRNGFAHSFFPENRKENRGSGNVLYGGADIRSLDGMRQFKGEADQAYRYLYDRVYAPEPGA
;
A
#
# COMPACT_ATOMS: atom_id res chain seq x y z
N MET A 1 -18.36 -10.14 -22.54
CA MET A 1 -17.78 -9.15 -21.60
C MET A 1 -16.37 -9.56 -21.16
N ALA A 2 -16.16 -10.76 -20.61
CA ALA A 2 -14.82 -11.21 -20.17
C ALA A 2 -13.72 -11.16 -21.25
N LYS A 3 -14.00 -11.59 -22.49
CA LYS A 3 -13.02 -11.55 -23.59
C LYS A 3 -12.54 -10.14 -23.94
N ALA A 4 -13.46 -9.17 -24.02
CA ALA A 4 -13.12 -7.78 -24.33
C ALA A 4 -12.21 -7.16 -23.27
N ILE A 5 -12.45 -7.44 -21.99
CA ILE A 5 -11.61 -6.98 -20.87
C ILE A 5 -10.22 -7.63 -20.93
N VAL A 6 -10.13 -8.92 -21.27
CA VAL A 6 -8.84 -9.60 -21.44
C VAL A 6 -8.04 -9.02 -22.60
N ASP A 7 -8.69 -8.76 -23.74
CA ASP A 7 -8.04 -8.17 -24.92
C ASP A 7 -7.53 -6.75 -24.61
N GLU A 8 -8.32 -5.95 -23.90
CA GLU A 8 -7.94 -4.61 -23.44
C GLU A 8 -6.75 -4.64 -22.45
N ALA A 9 -6.80 -5.53 -21.46
CA ALA A 9 -5.70 -5.70 -20.50
C ALA A 9 -4.39 -6.15 -21.18
N ALA A 10 -4.47 -7.02 -22.19
CA ALA A 10 -3.32 -7.44 -22.97
C ALA A 10 -2.73 -6.28 -23.81
N GLU A 11 -3.56 -5.40 -24.34
CA GLU A 11 -3.11 -4.19 -25.04
C GLU A 11 -2.42 -3.21 -24.08
N MET A 12 -3.01 -2.98 -22.90
CA MET A 12 -2.39 -2.16 -21.85
C MET A 12 -1.02 -2.72 -21.43
N ALA A 13 -0.93 -4.04 -21.21
CA ALA A 13 0.31 -4.71 -20.84
C ALA A 13 1.43 -4.52 -21.89
N ARG A 14 1.06 -4.54 -23.17
CA ARG A 14 1.98 -4.25 -24.29
C ARG A 14 2.39 -2.78 -24.31
N LEU A 15 1.45 -1.85 -24.18
CA LEU A 15 1.73 -0.41 -24.13
C LEU A 15 2.71 -0.03 -23.00
N VAL A 16 2.56 -0.64 -21.83
CA VAL A 16 3.43 -0.36 -20.67
C VAL A 16 4.63 -1.29 -20.57
N ASN A 17 4.89 -2.16 -21.54
CA ASN A 17 6.02 -3.09 -21.59
C ASN A 17 6.12 -4.00 -20.34
N ILE A 18 5.03 -4.68 -19.97
CA ILE A 18 5.00 -5.71 -18.91
C ILE A 18 4.59 -7.09 -19.42
N ASP A 19 4.30 -7.23 -20.73
CA ASP A 19 4.12 -8.53 -21.37
C ASP A 19 5.46 -9.26 -21.49
N LEU A 20 5.77 -10.08 -20.49
CA LEU A 20 7.05 -10.80 -20.39
C LEU A 20 7.29 -11.75 -21.57
N SER A 21 6.23 -12.22 -22.24
CA SER A 21 6.34 -13.17 -23.35
C SER A 21 6.88 -12.54 -24.63
N SER A 22 6.70 -11.23 -24.80
CA SER A 22 7.12 -10.48 -25.98
C SER A 22 8.43 -9.71 -25.76
N ILE A 23 8.91 -9.60 -24.53
CA ILE A 23 10.13 -8.86 -24.18
C ILE A 23 11.38 -9.64 -24.58
N LYS A 24 12.27 -8.97 -25.32
CA LYS A 24 13.61 -9.48 -25.67
C LYS A 24 14.69 -8.62 -24.98
N GLY A 25 15.69 -9.28 -24.41
CA GLY A 25 16.85 -8.61 -23.79
C GLY A 25 16.70 -8.33 -22.29
N SER A 26 17.83 -8.33 -21.59
CA SER A 26 17.90 -8.23 -20.12
C SER A 26 17.42 -6.89 -19.57
N THR A 27 17.74 -5.77 -20.23
CA THR A 27 17.35 -4.43 -19.77
C THR A 27 15.83 -4.23 -19.76
N ALA A 28 15.16 -4.66 -20.84
CA ALA A 28 13.71 -4.53 -20.94
C ALA A 28 12.99 -5.42 -19.92
N LEU A 29 13.53 -6.61 -19.65
CA LEU A 29 13.02 -7.50 -18.59
C LEU A 29 13.17 -6.89 -17.20
N SER A 30 14.34 -6.31 -16.89
CA SER A 30 14.56 -5.61 -15.61
C SER A 30 13.60 -4.43 -15.43
N LEU A 31 13.29 -3.70 -16.50
CA LEU A 31 12.31 -2.61 -16.46
C LEU A 31 10.89 -3.12 -16.20
N ALA A 32 10.50 -4.24 -16.83
CA ALA A 32 9.20 -4.87 -16.58
C ALA A 32 9.06 -5.35 -15.13
N ILE A 33 10.09 -6.01 -14.58
CA ILE A 33 10.14 -6.40 -13.17
C ILE A 33 9.99 -5.17 -12.28
N ASN A 34 10.76 -4.11 -12.53
CA ASN A 34 10.69 -2.88 -11.74
C ASN A 34 9.29 -2.26 -11.76
N LYS A 35 8.59 -2.27 -12.91
CA LYS A 35 7.20 -1.80 -13.02
C LYS A 35 6.24 -2.65 -12.20
N MET A 36 6.34 -3.98 -12.28
CA MET A 36 5.51 -4.89 -11.49
C MET A 36 5.69 -4.68 -9.99
N VAL A 37 6.95 -4.56 -9.55
CA VAL A 37 7.31 -4.31 -8.15
C VAL A 37 6.76 -2.96 -7.67
N ILE A 38 6.98 -1.89 -8.44
CA ILE A 38 6.47 -0.55 -8.08
C ILE A 38 4.96 -0.56 -7.98
N ALA A 39 4.26 -1.17 -8.94
CA ALA A 39 2.81 -1.24 -8.95
C ALA A 39 2.28 -1.92 -7.68
N GLU A 40 2.85 -3.08 -7.32
CA GLU A 40 2.46 -3.81 -6.11
C GLU A 40 2.78 -3.03 -4.83
N VAL A 41 3.98 -2.43 -4.74
CA VAL A 41 4.39 -1.63 -3.57
C VAL A 41 3.45 -0.44 -3.36
N VAL A 42 3.12 0.29 -4.43
CA VAL A 42 2.22 1.44 -4.37
C VAL A 42 0.81 0.98 -4.01
N MET A 43 0.32 -0.11 -4.59
CA MET A 43 -1.02 -0.62 -4.31
C MET A 43 -1.19 -1.02 -2.84
N GLN A 44 -0.25 -1.81 -2.30
CA GLN A 44 -0.30 -2.23 -0.89
C GLN A 44 -0.13 -1.06 0.07
N TYR A 45 0.77 -0.11 -0.25
CA TYR A 45 0.89 1.13 0.52
C TYR A 45 -0.44 1.89 0.58
N THR A 46 -1.09 2.10 -0.57
CA THR A 46 -2.34 2.85 -0.66
C THR A 46 -3.45 2.13 0.08
N LEU A 47 -3.57 0.81 -0.07
CA LEU A 47 -4.58 0.02 0.64
C LEU A 47 -4.43 0.15 2.17
N ILE A 48 -3.19 0.09 2.69
CA ILE A 48 -2.92 0.29 4.11
C ILE A 48 -3.27 1.73 4.55
N ASP A 49 -2.95 2.74 3.73
CA ASP A 49 -3.28 4.15 4.01
C ASP A 49 -4.79 4.36 4.11
N GLU A 50 -5.56 3.79 3.19
CA GLU A 50 -7.03 3.81 3.19
C GLU A 50 -7.60 3.13 4.43
N MET A 51 -7.10 1.95 4.80
CA MET A 51 -7.56 1.27 6.02
C MET A 51 -7.28 2.09 7.29
N LEU A 52 -6.12 2.76 7.37
CA LEU A 52 -5.82 3.65 8.49
C LEU A 52 -6.75 4.87 8.50
N ALA A 53 -7.02 5.47 7.33
CA ALA A 53 -7.97 6.56 7.19
C ALA A 53 -9.37 6.14 7.67
N GLU A 54 -9.81 4.96 7.26
CA GLU A 54 -11.11 4.39 7.64
C GLU A 54 -11.23 4.23 9.16
N ILE A 55 -10.22 3.68 9.84
CA ILE A 55 -10.19 3.58 11.31
C ILE A 55 -10.35 4.95 11.96
N ILE A 56 -9.64 5.96 11.45
CA ILE A 56 -9.69 7.32 12.00
C ILE A 56 -11.08 7.93 11.81
N VAL A 57 -11.66 7.81 10.61
CA VAL A 57 -13.00 8.31 10.32
C VAL A 57 -14.04 7.66 11.24
N ARG A 58 -14.02 6.33 11.36
CA ARG A 58 -14.97 5.59 12.21
C ARG A 58 -14.92 6.05 13.66
N TYR A 59 -13.71 6.30 14.18
CA TYR A 59 -13.52 6.84 15.52
C TYR A 59 -14.08 8.27 15.69
N PHE A 60 -13.77 9.20 14.79
CA PHE A 60 -14.17 10.61 14.96
C PHE A 60 -15.65 10.88 14.64
N PHE A 61 -16.28 10.02 13.83
CA PHE A 61 -17.66 10.18 13.39
C PHE A 61 -18.62 9.13 13.98
N ASN A 62 -18.13 8.27 14.89
CA ASN A 62 -18.89 7.20 15.53
C ASN A 62 -19.64 6.33 14.51
N ILE A 63 -18.92 5.82 13.51
CA ILE A 63 -19.51 4.99 12.45
C ILE A 63 -19.33 3.52 12.82
N ASP A 64 -20.46 2.82 12.94
CA ASP A 64 -20.53 1.40 13.30
C ASP A 64 -19.86 0.49 12.26
N ALA A 65 -19.26 -0.61 12.72
CA ALA A 65 -18.46 -1.53 11.92
C ALA A 65 -19.23 -2.21 10.77
N ASP A 66 -20.55 -2.35 10.90
CA ASP A 66 -21.44 -2.94 9.88
C ASP A 66 -21.79 -1.96 8.75
N VAL A 67 -21.51 -0.67 8.92
CA VAL A 67 -21.67 0.34 7.88
C VAL A 67 -20.53 0.21 6.87
N LEU A 68 -20.82 -0.40 5.72
CA LEU A 68 -19.85 -0.56 4.62
C LEU A 68 -19.65 0.72 3.79
N HIS A 69 -20.63 1.63 3.80
CA HIS A 69 -20.63 2.84 2.96
C HIS A 69 -20.91 4.08 3.78
N PHE A 70 -20.03 5.07 3.68
CA PHE A 70 -20.14 6.34 4.41
C PHE A 70 -21.02 7.37 3.70
N GLU A 71 -21.95 6.97 2.84
CA GLU A 71 -22.72 7.90 1.99
C GLU A 71 -23.43 8.98 2.81
N GLN A 72 -24.09 8.58 3.90
CA GLN A 72 -24.75 9.52 4.80
C GLN A 72 -23.77 10.51 5.46
N ALA A 73 -22.59 10.03 5.84
CA ALA A 73 -21.55 10.87 6.43
C ALA A 73 -20.95 11.84 5.39
N TRP A 74 -20.70 11.38 4.16
CA TRP A 74 -20.23 12.18 3.02
C TRP A 74 -21.17 13.32 2.62
N ASN A 75 -22.47 13.21 2.95
CA ASN A 75 -23.42 14.29 2.73
C ASN A 75 -23.20 15.48 3.67
N THR A 76 -22.45 15.32 4.76
CA THR A 76 -22.19 16.39 5.74
C THR A 76 -20.93 17.20 5.39
N ASP A 77 -20.98 18.52 5.57
CA ASP A 77 -19.82 19.39 5.36
C ASP A 77 -18.66 19.03 6.31
N LYS A 78 -18.98 18.73 7.58
CA LYS A 78 -17.99 18.37 8.59
C LYS A 78 -17.14 17.17 8.16
N PHE A 79 -17.77 16.13 7.61
CA PHE A 79 -17.07 14.94 7.14
C PHE A 79 -16.19 15.25 5.93
N ARG A 80 -16.74 15.94 4.93
CA ARG A 80 -15.96 16.33 3.73
C ARG A 80 -14.75 17.19 4.08
N ILE A 81 -14.93 18.18 4.96
CA ILE A 81 -13.83 19.05 5.41
C ILE A 81 -12.77 18.20 6.12
N PHE A 82 -13.17 17.28 6.99
CA PHE A 82 -12.24 16.41 7.69
C PHE A 82 -11.47 15.50 6.73
N VAL A 83 -12.15 14.83 5.79
CA VAL A 83 -11.46 13.95 4.83
C VAL A 83 -10.51 14.77 3.95
N HIS A 84 -11.02 15.79 3.25
CA HIS A 84 -10.24 16.54 2.26
C HIS A 84 -9.08 17.35 2.85
N HIS A 85 -9.26 17.94 4.04
CA HIS A 85 -8.27 18.87 4.59
C HIS A 85 -7.49 18.30 5.78
N VAL A 86 -7.90 17.15 6.31
CA VAL A 86 -7.17 16.49 7.40
C VAL A 86 -6.63 15.16 6.93
N LEU A 87 -7.48 14.23 6.49
CA LEU A 87 -7.02 12.87 6.16
C LEU A 87 -6.21 12.80 4.87
N ASP A 88 -6.66 13.43 3.79
CA ASP A 88 -5.98 13.39 2.49
C ASP A 88 -4.61 14.08 2.55
N GLU A 89 -4.49 15.12 3.38
CA GLU A 89 -3.23 15.84 3.63
C GLU A 89 -2.32 15.11 4.64
N THR A 90 -2.81 14.08 5.32
CA THR A 90 -2.05 13.32 6.32
C THR A 90 -1.35 12.12 5.69
N PHE A 91 -0.02 12.08 5.76
CA PHE A 91 0.77 10.94 5.28
C PHE A 91 0.58 9.68 6.14
N LEU A 92 0.80 8.50 5.54
CA LEU A 92 0.55 7.18 6.12
C LEU A 92 1.10 7.00 7.54
N LEU A 93 2.35 7.37 7.79
CA LEU A 93 2.94 7.22 9.13
C LEU A 93 2.28 8.13 10.18
N LYS A 94 1.76 9.30 9.78
CA LYS A 94 0.99 10.16 10.67
C LYS A 94 -0.41 9.58 10.92
N LYS A 95 -1.06 9.00 9.91
CA LYS A 95 -2.31 8.23 10.10
C LYS A 95 -2.08 7.07 11.07
N LEU A 96 -1.00 6.30 10.91
CA LEU A 96 -0.63 5.23 11.83
C LEU A 96 -0.44 5.72 13.28
N SER A 97 0.23 6.86 13.46
CA SER A 97 0.39 7.48 14.79
C SER A 97 -0.94 7.87 15.42
N ILE A 98 -1.90 8.36 14.63
CA ILE A 98 -3.26 8.66 15.12
C ILE A 98 -3.97 7.36 15.53
N VAL A 99 -3.91 6.33 14.69
CA VAL A 99 -4.51 5.02 15.00
C VAL A 99 -3.94 4.41 16.28
N GLN A 100 -2.63 4.52 16.49
CA GLN A 100 -1.97 4.09 17.74
C GLN A 100 -2.43 4.87 18.97
N ALA A 101 -2.77 6.14 18.81
CA ALA A 101 -3.32 6.97 19.88
C ALA A 101 -4.80 6.64 20.17
N ILE A 102 -5.56 6.23 19.15
CA ILE A 102 -6.94 5.75 19.31
C ILE A 102 -6.95 4.41 20.07
N SER A 103 -6.12 3.46 19.64
CA SER A 103 -5.94 2.19 20.36
C SER A 103 -4.62 1.53 19.93
N PRO A 104 -3.94 0.81 20.83
CA PRO A 104 -2.62 0.22 20.55
C PRO A 104 -2.58 -0.59 19.25
N VAL A 105 -1.48 -0.46 18.50
CA VAL A 105 -1.17 -1.30 17.34
C VAL A 105 0.04 -2.16 17.71
N PRO A 106 0.01 -3.48 17.49
CA PRO A 106 1.16 -4.34 17.78
C PRO A 106 2.43 -3.82 17.11
N SER A 107 3.54 -3.84 17.86
CA SER A 107 4.81 -3.30 17.36
C SER A 107 5.26 -3.95 16.06
N GLU A 108 4.90 -5.21 15.83
CA GLU A 108 5.25 -5.90 14.58
C GLU A 108 4.51 -5.31 13.38
N ILE A 109 3.21 -5.04 13.49
CA ILE A 109 2.43 -4.37 12.44
C ILE A 109 2.99 -2.97 12.19
N THR A 110 3.34 -2.23 13.24
CA THR A 110 3.99 -0.92 13.10
C THR A 110 5.30 -1.02 12.33
N LYS A 111 6.16 -2.01 12.62
CA LYS A 111 7.42 -2.21 11.90
C LYS A 111 7.18 -2.56 10.43
N ILE A 112 6.22 -3.42 10.13
CA ILE A 112 5.83 -3.77 8.76
C ILE A 112 5.43 -2.51 7.98
N ILE A 113 4.50 -1.72 8.51
CA ILE A 113 4.00 -0.51 7.85
C ILE A 113 5.14 0.50 7.61
N ASN A 114 6.06 0.65 8.57
CA ASN A 114 7.25 1.49 8.40
C ASN A 114 8.16 1.00 7.27
N ARG A 115 8.40 -0.32 7.16
CA ARG A 115 9.19 -0.90 6.06
C ARG A 115 8.53 -0.68 4.70
N ILE A 116 7.21 -0.88 4.60
CA ILE A 116 6.44 -0.65 3.37
C ILE A 116 6.54 0.82 2.95
N ASN A 117 6.32 1.76 3.89
CA ASN A 117 6.47 3.18 3.62
C ASN A 117 7.89 3.55 3.17
N ALA A 118 8.92 2.97 3.79
CA ALA A 118 10.31 3.22 3.41
C ALA A 118 10.61 2.78 1.97
N VAL A 119 10.16 1.58 1.57
CA VAL A 119 10.34 1.09 0.20
C VAL A 119 9.54 1.90 -0.81
N ARG A 120 8.28 2.23 -0.50
CA ARG A 120 7.45 3.10 -1.35
C ARG A 120 8.10 4.47 -1.54
N ASN A 121 8.62 5.09 -0.48
CA ASN A 121 9.35 6.36 -0.60
C ASN A 121 10.68 6.22 -1.35
N GLY A 122 11.32 5.05 -1.25
CA GLY A 122 12.42 4.62 -2.11
C GLY A 122 12.09 4.82 -3.58
N PHE A 123 11.02 4.17 -4.03
CA PHE A 123 10.55 4.21 -5.42
C PHE A 123 9.93 5.56 -5.83
N ALA A 124 9.23 6.26 -4.94
CA ALA A 124 8.55 7.51 -5.26
C ALA A 124 9.51 8.69 -5.49
N HIS A 125 10.68 8.68 -4.84
CA HIS A 125 11.64 9.80 -4.89
C HIS A 125 12.91 9.49 -5.68
N SER A 126 13.03 8.30 -6.27
CA SER A 126 14.23 7.92 -7.00
C SER A 126 13.89 7.02 -8.17
N PHE A 127 14.25 7.47 -9.38
CA PHE A 127 14.14 6.64 -10.58
C PHE A 127 15.08 5.41 -10.52
N PHE A 128 16.22 5.57 -9.84
CA PHE A 128 17.22 4.53 -9.56
C PHE A 128 17.40 4.37 -8.04
N PRO A 129 16.45 3.74 -7.34
CA PRO A 129 16.48 3.63 -5.87
C PRO A 129 17.68 2.85 -5.32
N GLU A 130 18.33 2.01 -6.13
CA GLU A 130 19.61 1.37 -5.83
C GLU A 130 20.76 2.36 -5.57
N ASN A 131 20.68 3.59 -6.12
CA ASN A 131 21.71 4.62 -5.94
C ASN A 131 21.55 5.41 -4.63
N ARG A 132 20.45 5.17 -3.88
CA ARG A 132 20.21 5.81 -2.58
C ARG A 132 21.24 5.36 -1.56
N LYS A 133 21.58 6.23 -0.62
CA LYS A 133 22.70 6.05 0.33
C LYS A 133 22.61 4.71 1.07
N GLU A 134 21.42 4.33 1.48
CA GLU A 134 21.10 3.08 2.18
C GLU A 134 21.30 1.82 1.34
N ASN A 135 21.24 1.92 0.01
CA ASN A 135 21.33 0.79 -0.92
C ASN A 135 22.67 0.71 -1.66
N ARG A 136 23.51 1.76 -1.63
CA ARG A 136 24.79 1.81 -2.36
C ARG A 136 25.73 0.65 -2.06
N GLY A 137 25.70 0.12 -0.84
CA GLY A 137 26.56 -0.98 -0.42
C GLY A 137 26.18 -2.32 -1.07
N SER A 138 24.90 -2.54 -1.35
CA SER A 138 24.39 -3.78 -1.95
C SER A 138 24.08 -3.64 -3.45
N GLY A 139 23.85 -2.41 -3.94
CA GLY A 139 23.29 -2.16 -5.27
C GLY A 139 21.83 -2.60 -5.42
N ASN A 140 21.18 -3.02 -4.33
CA ASN A 140 19.84 -3.61 -4.34
C ASN A 140 18.89 -2.81 -3.46
N VAL A 141 17.60 -2.80 -3.80
CA VAL A 141 16.57 -2.18 -2.95
C VAL A 141 16.08 -3.24 -1.98
N LEU A 142 16.51 -3.16 -0.73
CA LEU A 142 16.26 -4.24 0.22
C LEU A 142 14.88 -4.08 0.93
N TYR A 143 14.15 -5.18 1.03
CA TYR A 143 13.02 -5.36 1.93
C TYR A 143 13.28 -6.58 2.81
N GLY A 144 13.31 -6.39 4.13
CA GLY A 144 13.55 -7.49 5.07
C GLY A 144 14.90 -8.21 4.90
N GLY A 145 15.86 -7.59 4.21
CA GLY A 145 17.18 -8.17 3.92
C GLY A 145 17.32 -8.80 2.53
N ALA A 146 16.22 -8.99 1.79
CA ALA A 146 16.22 -9.48 0.41
C ALA A 146 16.00 -8.34 -0.59
N ASP A 147 16.50 -8.47 -1.82
CA ASP A 147 16.18 -7.50 -2.88
C ASP A 147 14.69 -7.59 -3.23
N ILE A 148 13.95 -6.48 -3.12
CA ILE A 148 12.52 -6.39 -3.44
C ILE A 148 12.23 -6.75 -4.90
N ARG A 149 13.22 -6.65 -5.80
CA ARG A 149 13.07 -7.04 -7.21
C ARG A 149 13.28 -8.55 -7.44
N SER A 150 13.68 -9.28 -6.41
CA SER A 150 13.76 -10.74 -6.43
C SER A 150 12.42 -11.38 -6.05
N LEU A 151 12.22 -12.64 -6.44
CA LEU A 151 11.04 -13.40 -6.04
C LEU A 151 10.91 -13.53 -4.51
N ASP A 152 12.02 -13.73 -3.81
CA ASP A 152 12.03 -13.87 -2.35
C ASP A 152 11.68 -12.55 -1.67
N GLY A 153 12.24 -11.43 -2.13
CA GLY A 153 11.88 -10.11 -1.64
C GLY A 153 10.42 -9.77 -1.89
N MET A 154 9.88 -10.09 -3.07
CA MET A 154 8.46 -9.89 -3.37
C MET A 154 7.54 -10.78 -2.52
N ARG A 155 7.90 -12.04 -2.28
CA ARG A 155 7.13 -12.94 -1.40
C ARG A 155 7.10 -12.41 0.02
N GLN A 156 8.24 -11.97 0.55
CA GLN A 156 8.31 -11.39 1.89
C GLN A 156 7.48 -10.11 1.98
N PHE A 157 7.63 -9.21 1.01
CA PHE A 157 6.84 -7.98 0.94
C PHE A 157 5.34 -8.27 0.92
N LYS A 158 4.90 -9.17 0.03
CA LYS A 158 3.48 -9.49 -0.09
C LYS A 158 2.92 -10.12 1.18
N GLY A 159 3.65 -11.05 1.78
CA GLY A 159 3.22 -11.71 3.02
C GLY A 159 3.08 -10.71 4.18
N GLU A 160 4.05 -9.81 4.36
CA GLU A 160 3.98 -8.79 5.40
C GLU A 160 2.90 -7.74 5.10
N ALA A 161 2.74 -7.32 3.85
CA ALA A 161 1.66 -6.42 3.44
C ALA A 161 0.28 -7.02 3.72
N ASP A 162 0.07 -8.29 3.37
CA ASP A 162 -1.17 -9.01 3.65
C ASP A 162 -1.43 -9.12 5.15
N GLN A 163 -0.39 -9.35 5.95
CA GLN A 163 -0.49 -9.39 7.40
C GLN A 163 -0.93 -8.03 7.99
N ALA A 164 -0.29 -6.93 7.55
CA ALA A 164 -0.66 -5.58 8.00
C ALA A 164 -2.07 -5.21 7.56
N TYR A 165 -2.41 -5.45 6.29
CA TYR A 165 -3.75 -5.23 5.77
C TYR A 165 -4.79 -6.03 6.56
N ARG A 166 -4.57 -7.33 6.78
CA ARG A 166 -5.53 -8.18 7.47
C ARG A 166 -5.78 -7.72 8.89
N TYR A 167 -4.73 -7.37 9.62
CA TYR A 167 -4.87 -6.80 10.97
C TYR A 167 -5.73 -5.54 10.97
N LEU A 168 -5.49 -4.61 10.04
CA LEU A 168 -6.27 -3.37 9.94
C LEU A 168 -7.71 -3.64 9.50
N TYR A 169 -7.91 -4.57 8.57
CA TYR A 169 -9.22 -5.00 8.10
C TYR A 169 -10.06 -5.59 9.24
N ASP A 170 -9.49 -6.53 10.01
CA ASP A 170 -10.18 -7.15 11.13
C ASP A 170 -10.52 -6.10 12.19
N ARG A 171 -9.64 -5.13 12.43
CA ARG A 171 -9.93 -4.02 13.33
C ARG A 171 -11.08 -3.12 12.89
N VAL A 172 -11.33 -3.02 11.59
CA VAL A 172 -12.42 -2.21 11.03
C VAL A 172 -13.73 -3.00 10.99
N TYR A 173 -13.70 -4.23 10.48
CA TYR A 173 -14.90 -4.99 10.10
C TYR A 173 -15.17 -6.22 10.98
N ALA A 174 -14.24 -6.59 11.85
CA ALA A 174 -14.40 -7.68 12.81
C ALA A 174 -13.85 -7.28 14.20
N PRO A 175 -14.28 -6.13 14.77
CA PRO A 175 -13.80 -5.72 16.08
C PRO A 175 -14.15 -6.79 17.13
N GLU A 176 -13.22 -7.09 18.04
CA GLU A 176 -13.50 -8.03 19.12
C GLU A 176 -14.74 -7.57 19.92
N PRO A 177 -15.63 -8.48 20.34
CA PRO A 177 -16.79 -8.11 21.12
C PRO A 177 -16.36 -7.48 22.46
N GLY A 178 -16.61 -6.18 22.64
CA GLY A 178 -16.46 -5.50 23.93
C GLY A 178 -15.35 -4.45 24.05
N ALA A 179 -14.85 -3.91 22.94
CA ALA A 179 -14.10 -2.64 22.94
C ALA A 179 -15.03 -1.44 23.09
#